data_AF-A0AA46KDI7-F1
#
_entry.id   AF-A0AA46KDI7-F1
#
_cell.length_a   1.000
_cell.length_b   1.000
_cell.length_c   1.000
_cell.angle_alpha   90.00
_cell.angle_beta   90.00
_cell.angle_gamma   90.00
#
_symmetry.space_group_name_H-M   'P 1'
#
loop_
_entity.id
_entity.type
_entity.pdbx_description
1 polymer ?
#
loop_
_entity_poly.entity_id
_entity_poly.type
_entity_poly.pdbx_seq_one_letter_code
_entity_poly.pdbx_strand_id
1 'polypeptide(L)'
;MPESQQKNLAELKRSFLDPALKQIKKRPEKFIVYCDDLAFNAEDENYRSLKSVLDGSLQSGTSNFIIYATSNRRHLLPEFMHENTPVTRVDVPQYTELHPQEAIEEKISLSDRFGMWLSFYPMDQNLYLTIVEHYLAKTDMPMNDEAHAEALRWCQARGQRSGRAAYQFSKHWIGSQQLKAL
;
A
#
# COMPACT_ATOMS: atom_id res chain seq x y z
N MET A 1 -30.61 15.22 -10.42
CA MET A 1 -30.06 13.85 -10.32
C MET A 1 -28.58 13.94 -10.64
N PRO A 2 -27.65 13.65 -9.71
CA PRO A 2 -26.24 13.60 -10.07
C PRO A 2 -25.96 12.26 -10.76
N GLU A 3 -25.46 12.32 -11.99
CA GLU A 3 -24.96 11.17 -12.75
C GLU A 3 -23.94 10.39 -11.91
N SER A 4 -24.15 9.08 -11.84
CA SER A 4 -23.21 8.14 -11.23
C SER A 4 -21.88 8.19 -11.98
N GLN A 5 -20.85 8.80 -11.38
CA GLN A 5 -19.47 8.69 -11.86
C GLN A 5 -19.04 7.22 -11.83
N GLN A 6 -19.09 6.57 -12.98
CA GLN A 6 -18.49 5.26 -13.19
C GLN A 6 -16.97 5.44 -13.12
N LYS A 7 -16.38 5.08 -11.98
CA LYS A 7 -14.93 5.12 -11.79
C LYS A 7 -14.28 3.98 -12.57
N ASN A 8 -13.69 4.31 -13.71
CA ASN A 8 -12.89 3.37 -14.49
C ASN A 8 -11.57 3.11 -13.76
N LEU A 9 -11.50 2.02 -12.98
CA LEU A 9 -10.28 1.54 -12.36
C LEU A 9 -9.51 0.70 -13.38
N ALA A 10 -8.29 1.14 -13.73
CA ALA A 10 -7.38 0.34 -14.54
C ALA A 10 -6.30 -0.23 -13.61
N GLU A 11 -6.37 -1.53 -13.35
CA GLU A 11 -5.32 -2.27 -12.63
C GLU A 11 -4.21 -2.63 -13.62
N LEU A 12 -3.01 -2.10 -13.40
CA LEU A 12 -1.88 -2.30 -14.31
C LEU A 12 -0.77 -3.06 -13.59
N LYS A 13 -0.38 -4.22 -14.15
CA LYS A 13 0.80 -4.95 -13.70
C LYS A 13 2.07 -4.20 -14.10
N ARG A 14 3.06 -4.24 -13.19
CA ARG A 14 4.25 -3.38 -13.10
C ARG A 14 5.05 -3.16 -14.40
N SER A 15 5.08 -4.13 -15.30
CA SER A 15 5.88 -4.09 -16.55
C SER A 15 5.25 -3.33 -17.72
N PHE A 16 4.12 -2.64 -17.55
CA PHE A 16 3.35 -2.07 -18.66
C PHE A 16 2.91 -0.60 -18.48
N LEU A 17 3.55 0.14 -17.58
CA LEU A 17 3.12 1.50 -17.24
C LEU A 17 3.11 2.43 -18.47
N ASP A 18 4.21 2.47 -19.24
CA ASP A 18 4.32 3.37 -20.40
C ASP A 18 3.34 3.05 -21.54
N PRO A 19 3.18 1.79 -22.01
CA PRO A 19 2.18 1.45 -23.00
C PRO A 19 0.75 1.77 -22.56
N ALA A 20 0.41 1.48 -21.31
CA ALA A 20 -0.93 1.71 -20.80
C ALA A 20 -1.26 3.20 -20.69
N LEU A 21 -0.32 4.02 -20.23
CA LEU A 21 -0.50 5.47 -20.16
C LEU A 21 -0.66 6.12 -21.52
N LYS A 22 0.03 5.61 -22.56
CA LYS A 22 -0.18 6.07 -23.94
C LYS A 22 -1.60 5.77 -24.44
N GLN A 23 -2.21 4.67 -24.01
CA GLN A 23 -3.60 4.36 -24.33
C GLN A 23 -4.56 5.26 -23.55
N ILE A 24 -4.30 5.46 -22.25
CA ILE A 24 -5.09 6.33 -21.37
C ILE A 24 -5.10 7.78 -21.87
N LYS A 25 -3.97 8.33 -22.31
CA LYS A 25 -3.89 9.72 -22.81
C LYS A 25 -4.73 9.98 -24.06
N LYS A 26 -5.07 8.94 -24.85
CA LYS A 26 -5.92 9.07 -26.05
C LYS A 26 -7.41 9.08 -25.73
N ARG A 27 -7.76 8.89 -24.47
CA ARG A 27 -9.12 8.69 -23.99
C ARG A 27 -9.61 9.93 -23.22
N PRO A 28 -10.86 10.39 -23.43
CA PRO A 28 -11.37 11.56 -22.73
C PRO A 28 -11.73 11.30 -21.26
N GLU A 29 -11.84 10.03 -20.85
CA GLU A 29 -12.21 9.66 -19.49
C GLU A 29 -11.11 9.96 -18.48
N LYS A 30 -11.49 10.06 -17.20
CA LYS A 30 -10.56 10.19 -16.07
C LYS A 30 -10.23 8.82 -15.49
N PHE A 31 -8.94 8.57 -15.24
CA PHE A 31 -8.43 7.28 -14.76
C PHE A 31 -7.72 7.39 -13.41
N ILE A 32 -7.82 6.32 -12.62
CA ILE A 32 -6.91 6.08 -11.49
C ILE A 32 -6.02 4.92 -11.92
N VAL A 33 -4.71 5.19 -11.98
CA VAL A 33 -3.68 4.18 -12.21
C VAL A 33 -3.21 3.70 -10.84
N TYR A 34 -3.58 2.48 -10.50
CA TYR A 34 -3.23 1.88 -9.22
C TYR A 34 -2.02 0.96 -9.36
N CYS A 35 -0.97 1.24 -8.57
CA CYS A 35 0.27 0.48 -8.50
C CYS A 35 0.34 -0.21 -7.14
N ASP A 36 0.10 -1.52 -7.11
CA ASP A 36 0.09 -2.29 -5.86
C ASP A 36 1.49 -2.75 -5.44
N ASP A 37 1.80 -2.59 -4.15
CA ASP A 37 2.98 -3.10 -3.45
C ASP A 37 4.30 -2.73 -4.15
N LEU A 38 4.53 -1.44 -4.38
CA LEU A 38 5.80 -0.95 -4.89
C LEU A 38 6.93 -1.32 -3.92
N ALA A 39 7.71 -2.31 -4.32
CA ALA A 39 8.97 -2.70 -3.74
C ALA A 39 9.96 -2.80 -4.91
N PHE A 40 10.65 -1.70 -5.22
CA PHE A 40 11.70 -1.75 -6.22
C PHE A 40 13.06 -1.99 -5.58
N ASN A 41 13.96 -2.60 -6.36
CA ASN A 41 15.38 -2.43 -6.18
C ASN A 41 15.83 -1.27 -7.08
N ALA A 42 16.85 -0.49 -6.71
CA ALA A 42 17.25 0.70 -7.47
C ALA A 42 17.64 0.41 -8.94
N GLU A 43 18.02 -0.83 -9.24
CA GLU A 43 18.36 -1.31 -10.59
C GLU A 43 17.16 -1.74 -11.43
N ASP A 44 15.94 -1.71 -10.87
CA ASP A 44 14.75 -2.18 -11.58
C ASP A 44 14.33 -1.19 -12.67
N GLU A 45 14.20 -1.67 -13.91
CA GLU A 45 13.75 -0.88 -15.07
C GLU A 45 12.38 -0.23 -14.82
N ASN A 46 11.53 -0.88 -14.03
CA ASN A 46 10.20 -0.37 -13.64
C ASN A 46 10.28 0.92 -12.82
N TYR A 47 11.35 1.11 -12.03
CA TYR A 47 11.57 2.33 -11.24
C TYR A 47 11.81 3.55 -12.14
N ARG A 48 12.65 3.38 -13.17
CA ARG A 48 12.98 4.44 -14.13
C ARG A 48 11.77 4.88 -14.94
N SER A 49 10.95 3.93 -15.39
CA SER A 49 9.69 4.25 -16.08
C SER A 49 8.71 5.02 -15.20
N LEU A 50 8.51 4.61 -13.94
CA LEU A 50 7.62 5.32 -13.02
C LEU A 50 8.09 6.75 -12.74
N LYS A 51 9.41 6.94 -12.52
CA LYS A 51 10.01 8.27 -12.31
C LYS A 51 9.76 9.19 -13.51
N SER A 52 10.02 8.70 -14.72
CA SER A 52 9.79 9.42 -15.97
C SER A 52 8.31 9.81 -16.15
N VAL A 53 7.39 8.91 -15.81
CA VAL A 53 5.94 9.17 -15.87
C VAL A 53 5.53 10.27 -14.90
N LEU A 54 6.02 10.23 -13.66
CA LEU A 54 5.71 11.24 -12.64
C LEU A 54 6.29 12.61 -13.03
N ASP A 55 7.51 12.65 -13.58
CA ASP A 55 8.10 13.87 -14.12
C ASP A 55 7.28 14.44 -15.29
N GLY A 56 6.90 13.59 -16.24
CA GLY A 56 6.10 13.99 -17.39
C GLY A 56 4.67 14.42 -17.04
N SER A 57 4.05 13.84 -16.00
CA SER A 57 2.72 14.24 -15.55
C SER A 57 2.75 15.59 -14.84
N LEU A 58 3.74 15.83 -13.98
CA LEU A 58 3.95 17.11 -13.30
C LEU A 58 4.21 18.26 -14.29
N GLN A 59 4.97 18.01 -15.36
CA GLN A 59 5.28 19.03 -16.37
C GLN A 59 4.13 19.31 -17.35
N SER A 60 3.28 18.32 -17.65
CA SER A 60 2.26 18.46 -18.70
C SER A 60 0.97 19.14 -18.24
N GLY A 61 0.78 19.39 -16.95
CA GLY A 61 -0.33 20.19 -16.38
C GLY A 61 -1.75 19.63 -16.56
N THR A 62 -1.95 18.69 -17.49
CA THR A 62 -3.24 18.10 -17.83
C THR A 62 -3.10 16.60 -18.12
N SER A 63 -2.92 15.78 -17.07
CA SER A 63 -3.13 14.33 -17.19
C SER A 63 -4.61 14.02 -16.94
N ASN A 64 -5.21 13.18 -17.79
CA ASN A 64 -6.53 12.61 -17.53
C ASN A 64 -6.45 11.42 -16.54
N PHE A 65 -5.37 11.31 -15.77
CA PHE A 65 -5.18 10.26 -14.79
C PHE A 65 -4.46 10.76 -13.55
N ILE A 66 -4.66 10.05 -12.43
CA ILE A 66 -3.89 10.16 -11.19
C ILE A 66 -3.24 8.81 -10.86
N ILE A 67 -2.09 8.83 -10.18
CA ILE A 67 -1.38 7.61 -9.77
C ILE A 67 -1.58 7.40 -8.28
N TYR A 68 -2.08 6.23 -7.91
CA TYR A 68 -2.11 5.73 -6.53
C TYR A 68 -1.10 4.60 -6.42
N ALA A 69 -0.20 4.70 -5.46
CA ALA A 69 0.78 3.67 -5.18
C ALA A 69 0.66 3.23 -3.72
N THR A 70 0.74 1.92 -3.49
CA THR A 70 0.91 1.37 -2.14
C THR A 70 2.34 0.87 -1.99
N SER A 71 2.88 0.96 -0.78
CA SER A 71 4.14 0.33 -0.42
C SER A 71 4.07 -0.15 1.01
N ASN A 72 4.66 -1.32 1.26
CA ASN A 72 4.83 -1.88 2.58
C ASN A 72 6.06 -1.29 3.32
N ARG A 73 6.71 -0.28 2.74
CA ARG A 73 7.90 0.39 3.27
C ARG A 73 7.60 1.87 3.51
N ARG A 74 8.26 2.45 4.53
CA ARG A 74 8.10 3.86 4.93
C ARG A 74 8.48 4.84 3.80
N HIS A 75 9.44 4.42 2.99
CA HIS A 75 9.79 5.03 1.70
C HIS A 75 9.51 3.99 0.62
N LEU A 76 9.12 4.39 -0.60
CA LEU A 76 8.76 3.47 -1.69
C LEU A 76 9.89 2.48 -2.08
N LEU A 77 11.09 2.72 -1.57
CA LEU A 77 12.30 1.95 -1.78
C LEU A 77 12.90 1.52 -0.43
N PRO A 78 13.59 0.37 -0.38
CA PRO A 78 14.26 -0.06 0.84
C PRO A 78 15.35 0.93 1.24
N GLU A 79 15.34 1.36 2.49
CA GLU A 79 16.57 1.77 3.18
C GLU A 79 17.25 0.48 3.67
N PHE A 80 18.44 0.17 3.18
CA PHE A 80 19.20 -0.94 3.75
C PHE A 80 19.89 -0.47 5.04
N MET A 81 19.90 -1.32 6.09
CA MET A 81 20.55 -0.97 7.36
C MET A 81 22.04 -0.62 7.21
N HIS A 82 22.72 -1.11 6.17
CA HIS A 82 24.10 -0.72 5.88
C HIS A 82 24.23 0.71 5.34
N GLU A 83 23.18 1.27 4.74
CA GLU A 83 23.14 2.66 4.23
C GLU A 83 22.96 3.68 5.38
N ASN A 84 22.40 3.23 6.51
CA ASN A 84 22.21 4.01 7.73
C ASN A 84 23.38 3.89 8.72
N THR A 85 24.44 3.16 8.37
CA THR A 85 25.65 3.08 9.20
C THR A 85 26.63 4.15 8.73
N PRO A 86 26.97 5.17 9.53
CA PRO A 86 28.07 6.06 9.18
C PRO A 86 29.30 5.17 9.00
N VAL A 87 29.96 5.25 7.85
CA VAL A 87 31.22 4.55 7.60
C VAL A 87 32.31 5.19 8.46
N THR A 88 32.28 4.93 9.76
CA THR A 88 33.40 5.14 10.67
C THR A 88 34.07 3.80 10.85
N ARG A 89 34.89 3.42 9.88
CA ARG A 89 36.14 2.69 10.10
C ARG A 89 36.94 2.57 8.81
N VAL A 90 37.97 3.40 8.78
CA VAL A 90 39.29 3.13 8.19
C VAL A 90 39.64 1.65 8.44
N ASP A 91 40.18 0.97 7.43
CA ASP A 91 40.78 -0.39 7.47
C ASP A 91 40.06 -1.55 6.73
N VAL A 92 39.46 -1.31 5.55
CA VAL A 92 39.20 -2.43 4.61
C VAL A 92 39.61 -2.04 3.17
N PRO A 93 40.68 -2.64 2.61
CA PRO A 93 41.08 -2.40 1.23
C PRO A 93 40.31 -3.37 0.33
N GLN A 94 39.15 -2.92 -0.18
CA GLN A 94 38.41 -3.39 -1.36
C GLN A 94 36.91 -3.35 -1.06
N TYR A 95 36.21 -2.32 -1.52
CA TYR A 95 35.04 -2.45 -2.41
C TYR A 95 34.62 -1.04 -2.87
N THR A 96 34.51 -0.91 -4.18
CA THR A 96 34.52 0.34 -4.95
C THR A 96 33.09 0.75 -5.34
N GLU A 97 32.18 0.83 -4.37
CA GLU A 97 30.91 1.54 -4.55
C GLU A 97 30.91 2.74 -3.61
N LEU A 98 31.58 3.78 -4.09
CA LEU A 98 31.57 5.12 -3.54
C LEU A 98 30.17 5.71 -3.77
N HIS A 99 29.58 6.32 -2.74
CA HIS A 99 28.32 7.09 -2.71
C HIS A 99 27.00 6.38 -2.34
N PRO A 100 26.89 5.74 -1.15
CA PRO A 100 25.59 5.34 -0.57
C PRO A 100 24.57 6.48 -0.45
N GLN A 101 25.04 7.72 -0.25
CA GLN A 101 24.21 8.93 -0.18
C GLN A 101 23.43 9.18 -1.48
N GLU A 102 24.04 8.98 -2.65
CA GLU A 102 23.41 9.24 -3.95
C GLU A 102 22.26 8.27 -4.21
N ALA A 103 22.42 7.00 -3.82
CA ALA A 103 21.35 6.01 -3.90
C ALA A 103 20.18 6.36 -2.96
N ILE A 104 20.45 6.88 -1.75
CA ILE A 104 19.40 7.35 -0.83
C ILE A 104 18.69 8.59 -1.39
N GLU A 105 19.44 9.59 -1.87
CA GLU A 105 18.88 10.81 -2.45
C GLU A 105 18.03 10.50 -3.69
N GLU A 106 18.45 9.55 -4.52
CA GLU A 106 17.66 9.12 -5.65
C GLU A 106 16.34 8.46 -5.18
N LYS A 107 16.37 7.64 -4.12
CA LYS A 107 15.17 6.99 -3.55
C LYS A 107 14.16 8.01 -2.97
N ILE A 108 14.66 9.04 -2.30
CA ILE A 108 13.85 10.14 -1.77
C ILE A 108 13.22 10.92 -2.94
N SER A 109 14.00 11.15 -4.01
CA SER A 109 13.54 11.94 -5.16
C SER A 109 12.26 11.39 -5.82
N LEU A 110 12.06 10.07 -5.88
CA LEU A 110 10.82 9.51 -6.44
C LEU A 110 9.65 9.77 -5.52
N SER A 111 9.85 9.57 -4.22
CA SER A 111 8.78 9.65 -3.25
C SER A 111 8.27 11.09 -3.11
N ASP A 112 9.16 12.09 -3.20
CA ASP A 112 8.81 13.52 -3.18
C ASP A 112 7.92 13.97 -4.34
N ARG A 113 7.85 13.18 -5.43
CA ARG A 113 6.98 13.47 -6.59
C ARG A 113 5.52 13.09 -6.34
N PHE A 114 5.23 12.38 -5.24
CA PHE A 114 3.86 12.17 -4.80
C PHE A 114 3.39 13.37 -3.97
N GLY A 115 2.40 14.09 -4.48
CA GLY A 115 1.87 15.29 -3.83
C GLY A 115 1.09 15.03 -2.53
N MET A 116 0.73 13.78 -2.24
CA MET A 116 0.05 13.37 -1.01
C MET A 116 0.54 12.02 -0.52
N TRP A 117 0.71 11.92 0.79
CA TRP A 117 1.15 10.71 1.47
C TRP A 117 0.10 10.30 2.50
N LEU A 118 -0.33 9.04 2.43
CA LEU A 118 -1.27 8.47 3.39
C LEU A 118 -0.57 7.35 4.15
N SER A 119 -0.31 7.60 5.42
CA SER A 119 0.33 6.63 6.31
C SER A 119 -0.72 5.79 7.03
N PHE A 120 -0.46 4.50 7.16
CA PHE A 120 -1.25 3.60 8.00
C PHE A 120 -0.58 3.43 9.36
N TYR A 121 -1.29 3.79 10.42
CA TYR A 121 -0.82 3.62 11.78
C TYR A 121 -1.05 2.19 12.27
N PRO A 122 -0.22 1.68 13.20
CA PRO A 122 -0.47 0.41 13.85
C PRO A 122 -1.89 0.35 14.40
N MET A 123 -2.58 -0.75 14.11
CA MET A 123 -3.94 -0.97 14.59
C MET A 123 -3.93 -1.33 16.07
N ASP A 124 -4.50 -0.46 16.90
CA ASP A 124 -4.71 -0.77 18.30
C ASP A 124 -5.85 -1.78 18.50
N GLN A 125 -6.02 -2.22 19.75
CA GLN A 125 -7.06 -3.19 20.09
C GLN A 125 -8.47 -2.64 19.87
N ASN A 126 -8.70 -1.36 20.21
CA ASN A 126 -10.01 -0.75 20.14
C ASN A 126 -10.46 -0.65 18.68
N LEU A 127 -9.61 -0.14 17.80
CA LEU A 127 -9.86 -0.07 16.37
C LEU A 127 -10.08 -1.47 15.76
N TYR A 128 -9.29 -2.46 16.18
CA TYR A 128 -9.51 -3.85 15.76
C TYR A 128 -10.92 -4.34 16.12
N LEU A 129 -11.35 -4.12 17.37
CA LEU A 129 -12.67 -4.53 17.85
C LEU A 129 -13.80 -3.74 17.17
N THR A 130 -13.64 -2.43 16.96
CA THR A 130 -14.60 -1.61 16.21
C THR A 130 -14.79 -2.14 14.79
N ILE A 131 -13.74 -2.61 14.13
CA ILE A 131 -13.86 -3.21 12.80
C ILE A 131 -14.61 -4.54 12.86
N VAL A 132 -14.35 -5.38 13.87
CA VAL A 132 -15.10 -6.63 14.07
C VAL A 132 -16.58 -6.33 14.30
N GLU A 133 -16.89 -5.42 15.23
CA GLU A 133 -18.25 -4.98 15.54
C GLU A 133 -18.95 -4.45 14.29
N HIS A 134 -18.29 -3.64 13.47
CA HIS A 134 -18.83 -3.15 12.20
C HIS A 134 -19.22 -4.26 11.23
N TYR A 135 -18.42 -5.34 11.13
CA TYR A 135 -18.77 -6.47 10.26
C TYR A 135 -19.89 -7.32 10.82
N LEU A 136 -19.93 -7.51 12.15
CA LEU A 136 -20.99 -8.25 12.83
C LEU A 136 -22.33 -7.50 12.79
N ALA A 137 -22.32 -6.18 12.94
CA ALA A 137 -23.51 -5.33 12.86
C ALA A 137 -24.17 -5.31 11.46
N LYS A 138 -23.49 -5.80 10.42
CA LYS A 138 -24.08 -6.00 9.09
C LYS A 138 -24.94 -7.26 8.98
N THR A 139 -24.99 -8.06 10.04
CA THR A 139 -25.85 -9.23 10.17
C THR A 139 -26.71 -9.09 11.43
N ASP A 140 -27.62 -10.02 11.65
CA ASP A 140 -28.43 -10.07 12.88
C ASP A 140 -27.66 -10.63 14.09
N MET A 141 -26.33 -10.54 14.10
CA MET A 141 -25.45 -11.06 15.15
C MET A 141 -24.53 -9.95 15.69
N PRO A 142 -25.05 -8.95 16.40
CA PRO A 142 -24.23 -7.87 16.97
C PRO A 142 -23.18 -8.42 17.94
N MET A 143 -22.11 -7.65 18.14
CA MET A 143 -21.01 -8.03 19.03
C MET A 143 -21.52 -8.24 20.46
N ASN A 144 -21.25 -9.43 21.01
CA ASN A 144 -21.50 -9.77 22.42
C ASN A 144 -20.17 -10.06 23.14
N ASP A 145 -20.22 -10.27 24.46
CA ASP A 145 -19.02 -10.49 25.28
C ASP A 145 -18.20 -11.72 24.83
N GLU A 146 -18.87 -12.76 24.34
CA GLU A 146 -18.22 -13.98 23.84
C GLU A 146 -17.46 -13.69 22.53
N ALA A 147 -18.12 -13.05 21.56
CA ALA A 147 -17.52 -12.65 20.29
C ALA A 147 -16.36 -11.67 20.51
N HIS A 148 -16.49 -10.76 21.48
CA HIS A 148 -15.42 -9.84 21.87
C HIS A 148 -14.20 -10.58 22.41
N ALA A 149 -14.39 -11.50 23.36
CA ALA A 149 -13.31 -12.29 23.92
C ALA A 149 -12.63 -13.20 22.88
N GLU A 150 -13.41 -13.83 22.00
CA GLU A 150 -12.91 -14.66 20.91
C GLU A 150 -12.16 -13.86 19.84
N ALA A 151 -12.61 -12.65 19.52
CA ALA A 151 -11.89 -11.76 18.60
C ALA A 151 -10.48 -11.45 19.12
N LEU A 152 -10.37 -11.16 20.42
CA LEU A 152 -9.07 -10.90 21.04
C LEU A 152 -8.17 -12.14 21.02
N ARG A 153 -8.70 -13.33 21.34
CA ARG A 153 -7.95 -14.59 21.22
C ARG A 153 -7.47 -14.83 19.78
N TRP A 154 -8.35 -14.58 18.81
CA TRP A 154 -8.06 -14.76 17.38
C TRP A 154 -6.88 -13.92 16.89
N CYS A 155 -6.82 -12.64 17.28
CA CYS A 155 -5.73 -11.76 16.89
C CYS A 155 -4.42 -12.10 17.61
N GLN A 156 -4.48 -12.51 18.89
CA GLN A 156 -3.32 -12.92 19.68
C GLN A 156 -2.67 -14.18 19.10
N ALA A 157 -3.47 -15.19 18.75
CA ALA A 157 -2.98 -16.42 18.14
C ALA A 157 -2.27 -16.20 16.79
N ARG A 158 -2.64 -15.15 16.04
CA ARG A 158 -2.03 -14.79 14.76
C ARG A 158 -0.88 -13.79 14.88
N GLY A 159 -0.59 -13.29 16.09
CA GLY A 159 0.50 -12.35 16.35
C GLY A 159 0.32 -10.96 15.73
N GLN A 160 -0.87 -10.61 15.22
CA GLN A 160 -1.10 -9.29 14.62
C GLN A 160 -2.57 -8.85 14.69
N ARG A 161 -2.77 -7.53 14.85
CA ARG A 161 -4.05 -6.86 14.68
C ARG A 161 -4.06 -6.18 13.31
N SER A 162 -5.00 -6.56 12.46
CA SER A 162 -5.19 -5.95 11.14
C SER A 162 -6.64 -6.03 10.71
N GLY A 163 -7.04 -5.15 9.77
CA GLY A 163 -8.39 -5.19 9.20
C GLY A 163 -8.68 -6.52 8.50
N ARG A 164 -7.65 -7.14 7.89
CA ARG A 164 -7.74 -8.50 7.33
C ARG A 164 -8.07 -9.53 8.41
N ALA A 165 -7.37 -9.50 9.53
CA ALA A 165 -7.63 -10.42 10.65
C ALA A 165 -9.03 -10.22 11.25
N ALA A 166 -9.48 -8.97 11.38
CA ALA A 166 -10.81 -8.64 11.87
C ALA A 166 -11.91 -9.17 10.94
N TYR A 167 -11.77 -8.98 9.63
CA TYR A 167 -12.70 -9.52 8.64
C TYR A 167 -12.75 -11.05 8.64
N GLN A 168 -11.60 -11.71 8.71
CA GLN A 168 -11.52 -13.17 8.76
C GLN A 168 -12.16 -13.72 10.03
N PHE A 169 -11.92 -13.10 11.19
CA PHE A 169 -12.59 -13.45 12.44
C PHE A 169 -14.10 -13.31 12.29
N SER A 170 -14.58 -12.16 11.81
CA SER A 170 -16.01 -11.89 11.68
C SER A 170 -16.71 -12.93 10.80
N LYS A 171 -16.11 -13.28 9.65
CA LYS A 171 -16.61 -14.37 8.79
C LYS A 171 -16.64 -15.72 9.50
N HIS A 172 -15.56 -16.07 10.20
CA HIS A 172 -15.47 -17.34 10.93
C HIS A 172 -16.52 -17.42 12.04
N TRP A 173 -16.70 -16.34 12.81
CA TRP A 173 -17.67 -16.24 13.88
C TRP A 173 -19.10 -16.40 13.37
N ILE A 174 -19.49 -15.59 12.37
CA ILE A 174 -20.82 -15.64 11.76
C ILE A 174 -21.11 -17.06 11.24
N GLY A 175 -20.19 -17.64 10.48
CA GLY A 175 -20.36 -18.99 9.94
C GLY A 175 -20.50 -20.05 11.02
N SER A 176 -19.73 -19.94 12.10
CA SER A 176 -19.79 -20.88 13.23
C SER A 176 -21.11 -20.79 14.01
N GLN A 177 -21.62 -19.58 14.22
CA GLN A 177 -22.89 -19.37 14.92
C GLN A 177 -24.08 -19.83 14.08
N GLN A 178 -24.07 -19.57 12.77
CA GLN A 178 -25.11 -20.05 11.85
C GLN A 178 -25.14 -21.58 11.79
N LEU A 179 -23.97 -22.24 11.77
CA LEU A 179 -23.90 -23.70 11.76
C LEU A 179 -24.44 -24.33 13.04
N LYS A 180 -24.27 -23.68 14.20
CA LYS A 180 -24.84 -24.14 15.48
C LYS A 180 -26.36 -23.98 15.54
N ALA A 181 -26.93 -23.07 14.75
CA ALA A 181 -28.36 -22.78 14.70
C ALA A 181 -29.14 -23.68 13.71
N LEU A 182 -28.42 -24.48 12.92
CA LEU A 182 -28.96 -25.53 12.05
C LEU A 182 -29.15 -26.84 12.83
#